data_AF-A0A931VM72-F1
#
_entry.id   AF-A0A931VM72-F1
#
_cell.length_a   1.000
_cell.length_b   1.000
_cell.length_c   1.000
_cell.angle_alpha   90.00
_cell.angle_beta   90.00
_cell.angle_gamma   90.00
#
_symmetry.space_group_name_H-M   'P 1'
#
loop_
_entity.id
_entity.type
_entity.pdbx_description
1 polymer ?
#
loop_
_entity_poly.entity_id
_entity_poly.type
_entity_poly.pdbx_seq_one_letter_code
_entity_poly.pdbx_strand_id
1 'polypeptide(L)'
;MNLMGKRILISLFGFSLLITGVSGFLVLNKLASQDGPFIIHFDSSGVVDIIAGANKVSSIFASAGFMILINSLLAYILYKKEFETLTYIFLGSSLFISILAFLASNLIISLN
;
A
#
# COMPACT_ATOMS: atom_id res chain seq x y z
N MET A 1 2.17 -21.78 -19.67
CA MET A 1 2.91 -20.51 -19.46
C MET A 1 4.41 -20.74 -19.41
N ASN A 2 5.21 -19.92 -20.10
CA ASN A 2 6.68 -20.03 -20.15
C ASN A 2 7.35 -19.66 -18.81
N LEU A 3 8.54 -20.22 -18.54
CA LEU A 3 9.34 -19.98 -17.33
C LEU A 3 9.50 -18.47 -17.01
N MET A 4 9.56 -17.65 -18.05
CA MET A 4 9.69 -16.20 -17.97
C MET A 4 8.49 -15.53 -17.30
N GLY A 5 7.26 -15.94 -17.59
CA GLY A 5 6.04 -15.38 -17.00
C GLY A 5 5.95 -15.64 -15.49
N LYS A 6 6.37 -16.84 -15.05
CA LYS A 6 6.44 -17.19 -13.62
C LYS A 6 7.43 -16.31 -12.85
N ARG A 7 8.57 -15.96 -13.46
CA ARG A 7 9.56 -15.05 -12.85
C ARG A 7 8.98 -13.64 -12.69
N ILE A 8 8.32 -13.12 -13.72
CA ILE A 8 7.67 -11.80 -13.68
C ILE A 8 6.63 -11.74 -12.56
N LEU A 9 5.78 -12.77 -12.45
CA LEU A 9 4.79 -12.92 -11.38
C LEU A 9 5.41 -12.81 -9.98
N ILE A 10 6.44 -13.62 -9.72
CA ILE A 10 7.12 -13.63 -8.42
C ILE A 10 7.77 -12.28 -8.14
N SER A 11 8.41 -11.66 -9.14
CA SER A 11 9.03 -10.35 -8.99
C SER A 11 8.01 -9.26 -8.66
N LEU A 12 6.89 -9.19 -9.40
CA LEU A 12 5.84 -8.18 -9.15
C LEU A 12 5.25 -8.31 -7.74
N PHE A 13 4.96 -9.55 -7.32
CA PHE A 13 4.48 -9.81 -5.97
C PHE A 13 5.53 -9.45 -4.91
N GLY A 14 6.78 -9.89 -5.10
CA GLY A 14 7.89 -9.60 -4.20
C GLY A 14 8.13 -8.09 -4.04
N PHE A 15 8.11 -7.34 -5.14
CA PHE A 15 8.24 -5.89 -5.09
C PHE A 15 7.08 -5.22 -4.36
N SER A 16 5.84 -5.65 -4.60
CA SER A 16 4.68 -5.09 -3.90
C SER A 16 4.75 -5.28 -2.38
N LEU A 17 5.15 -6.47 -1.93
CA LEU A 17 5.35 -6.75 -0.51
C LEU A 17 6.51 -5.94 0.07
N LEU A 18 7.64 -5.86 -0.63
CA LEU A 18 8.81 -5.13 -0.16
C LEU A 18 8.49 -3.65 -0.01
N ILE A 19 7.89 -3.02 -1.03
CA ILE A 19 7.54 -1.59 -1.01
C ILE A 19 6.55 -1.31 0.12
N THR A 20 5.47 -2.09 0.23
CA THR A 20 4.48 -1.91 1.30
C THR A 20 5.09 -2.16 2.68
N GLY A 21 5.94 -3.17 2.83
CA GLY A 21 6.65 -3.48 4.07
C GLY A 21 7.57 -2.34 4.52
N VAL A 22 8.38 -1.80 3.61
CA VAL A 22 9.22 -0.63 3.87
C VAL A 22 8.37 0.57 4.26
N SER A 23 7.29 0.83 3.53
CA SER A 23 6.39 1.97 3.80
C SER A 23 5.75 1.87 5.18
N GLY A 24 5.23 0.69 5.53
CA GLY A 24 4.65 0.43 6.85
C GLY A 24 5.69 0.55 7.96
N PHE A 25 6.90 0.04 7.74
CA PHE A 25 8.00 0.18 8.70
C PHE A 25 8.38 1.63 8.94
N LEU A 26 8.51 2.46 7.89
CA LEU A 26 8.82 3.88 8.03
C LEU A 26 7.75 4.61 8.84
N VAL A 27 6.48 4.35 8.54
CA VAL A 27 5.32 4.95 9.22
C VAL A 27 5.30 4.56 10.69
N LEU A 28 5.47 3.27 11.02
CA LEU A 28 5.47 2.82 12.40
C LEU A 28 6.61 3.43 13.21
N ASN A 29 7.82 3.53 12.65
CA ASN A 29 8.96 4.10 13.39
C ASN A 29 8.87 5.62 13.58
N LYS A 30 8.29 6.35 12.62
CA LYS A 30 8.21 7.82 12.67
C LYS A 30 6.97 8.32 13.39
N LEU A 31 5.82 7.68 13.18
CA LEU A 31 4.55 8.11 13.77
C LEU A 31 4.32 7.55 15.18
N ALA A 32 4.92 6.43 15.58
CA ALA A 32 4.75 5.91 16.94
C ALA A 32 5.33 6.83 18.02
N SER A 33 6.24 7.73 17.63
CA SER A 33 6.88 8.71 18.52
C SER A 33 6.22 10.08 18.54
N GLN A 34 5.16 10.32 17.75
CA GLN A 34 4.49 11.61 17.67
C GLN A 34 3.05 11.51 18.21
N ASP A 35 2.83 12.10 19.38
CA ASP A 35 1.51 12.34 19.93
C ASP A 35 0.95 13.63 19.33
N GLY A 36 0.19 13.52 18.23
CA GLY A 36 -0.43 14.68 17.60
C GLY A 36 -1.19 14.38 16.31
N PRO A 37 -2.02 15.33 15.83
CA PRO A 37 -2.70 15.23 14.54
C PRO A 37 -1.74 15.51 13.38
N PHE A 38 -1.61 14.57 12.44
CA PHE A 38 -0.67 14.61 11.32
C PHE A 38 -1.21 15.33 10.08
N ILE A 39 -2.53 15.55 9.99
CA ILE A 39 -3.19 16.26 8.89
C ILE A 39 -4.18 17.25 9.48
N ILE A 40 -3.94 18.53 9.21
CA ILE A 40 -4.76 19.65 9.62
C ILE A 40 -5.58 20.12 8.42
N HIS A 41 -6.89 19.95 8.47
CA HIS A 41 -7.80 20.50 7.48
C HIS A 41 -8.38 21.80 8.00
N PHE A 42 -8.25 22.85 7.20
CA PHE A 42 -8.87 24.13 7.46
C PHE A 42 -10.15 24.19 6.63
N ASP A 43 -11.30 24.06 7.29
CA ASP A 43 -12.57 24.32 6.62
C ASP A 43 -12.69 25.83 6.29
N SER A 44 -13.44 26.14 5.24
CA SER A 44 -13.91 27.48 4.87
C SER A 44 -14.57 28.25 6.03
N SER A 45 -15.06 27.54 7.04
CA SER A 45 -15.62 28.07 8.29
C SER A 45 -14.56 28.51 9.31
N GLY A 46 -13.27 28.32 9.05
CA GLY A 46 -12.17 28.60 9.99
C GLY A 46 -12.02 27.56 11.10
N VAL A 47 -12.79 26.46 11.05
CA VAL A 47 -12.68 25.35 12.00
C VAL A 47 -11.55 24.43 11.55
N VAL A 48 -10.64 24.16 12.48
CA VAL A 48 -9.53 23.22 12.27
C VAL A 48 -10.04 21.81 12.51
N ASP A 49 -10.17 21.03 11.45
CA ASP A 49 -10.56 19.62 11.52
C ASP A 49 -9.32 18.73 11.46
N ILE A 50 -9.25 17.74 12.35
CA ILE A 50 -8.12 16.83 12.49
C ILE A 50 -8.43 15.59 11.66
N ILE A 51 -7.83 15.49 10.47
CA ILE A 51 -8.18 14.42 9.53
C ILE A 51 -7.48 13.10 9.87
N ALA A 52 -6.24 13.10 10.36
CA ALA A 52 -5.49 11.86 10.57
C ALA A 52 -4.56 11.87 11.79
N GLY A 53 -4.82 10.98 12.74
CA GLY A 53 -3.87 10.53 13.78
C GLY A 53 -3.15 9.25 13.36
N ALA A 54 -2.12 8.82 14.11
CA ALA A 54 -1.33 7.62 13.82
C ALA A 54 -2.19 6.36 13.57
N ASN A 55 -3.30 6.22 14.32
CA ASN A 55 -4.26 5.12 14.16
C ASN A 55 -4.90 5.09 12.76
N LYS A 56 -5.31 6.24 12.22
CA LYS A 56 -5.88 6.32 10.87
C LYS A 56 -4.84 6.07 9.78
N VAL A 57 -3.60 6.51 10.00
CA VAL A 57 -2.51 6.20 9.06
C VAL A 57 -2.23 4.69 9.06
N SER A 58 -2.14 4.06 10.23
CA SER A 58 -1.92 2.62 10.35
C SER A 58 -3.02 1.79 9.67
N SER A 59 -4.29 2.23 9.75
CA SER A 59 -5.39 1.52 9.10
C SER A 59 -5.34 1.60 7.57
N ILE A 60 -4.83 2.69 7.00
CA ILE A 60 -4.56 2.80 5.56
C ILE A 60 -3.53 1.74 5.14
N PHE A 61 -2.41 1.61 5.85
CA PHE A 61 -1.39 0.60 5.53
C PHE A 61 -1.90 -0.83 5.73
N ALA A 62 -2.68 -1.09 6.78
CA ALA A 62 -3.32 -2.38 6.99
C ALA A 62 -4.27 -2.73 5.82
N SER A 63 -5.09 -1.77 5.36
CA SER A 63 -5.99 -1.96 4.23
C SER A 63 -5.24 -2.22 2.91
N ALA A 64 -4.14 -1.48 2.66
CA ALA A 64 -3.29 -1.70 1.49
C ALA A 64 -2.66 -3.09 1.51
N GLY A 65 -2.14 -3.53 2.66
CA GLY A 65 -1.60 -4.88 2.85
C GLY A 65 -2.66 -5.96 2.58
N PHE A 66 -3.88 -5.79 3.10
CA PHE A 66 -4.97 -6.72 2.86
C PHE A 66 -5.38 -6.79 1.38
N MET A 67 -5.43 -5.65 0.69
CA MET A 67 -5.69 -5.61 -0.76
C MET A 67 -4.61 -6.36 -1.56
N ILE A 68 -3.33 -6.18 -1.21
CA ILE A 68 -2.22 -6.89 -1.86
C ILE A 68 -2.36 -8.40 -1.65
N LEU A 69 -2.71 -8.85 -0.45
CA LEU A 69 -2.94 -10.26 -0.16
C LEU A 69 -4.09 -10.84 -1.00
N ILE A 70 -5.23 -10.14 -1.03
CA ILE A 70 -6.39 -10.55 -1.85
C ILE A 70 -5.99 -10.64 -3.32
N ASN A 71 -5.39 -9.58 -3.86
CA ASN A 71 -4.98 -9.55 -5.26
C ASN A 71 -4.00 -10.67 -5.60
N SER A 72 -3.11 -11.01 -4.66
CA SER A 72 -2.12 -12.08 -4.85
C SER A 72 -2.78 -13.46 -4.82
N LEU A 73 -3.76 -13.67 -3.94
CA LEU A 73 -4.55 -14.89 -3.90
C LEU A 73 -5.37 -15.06 -5.20
N LEU A 74 -6.02 -13.98 -5.66
CA LEU A 74 -6.75 -13.98 -6.94
C LEU A 74 -5.80 -14.26 -8.11
N ALA A 75 -4.65 -13.57 -8.17
CA ALA A 75 -3.65 -13.79 -9.20
C ALA A 75 -3.15 -15.24 -9.21
N TYR A 76 -2.96 -15.87 -8.06
CA TYR A 76 -2.58 -17.29 -7.97
C TYR A 76 -3.66 -18.23 -8.51
N ILE A 77 -4.93 -17.97 -8.17
CA ILE A 77 -6.07 -18.77 -8.66
C ILE A 77 -6.21 -18.60 -10.19
N LEU A 78 -6.10 -17.37 -10.68
CA LEU A 78 -6.20 -17.04 -12.11
C LEU A 78 -5.04 -17.62 -12.91
N TYR A 79 -3.82 -17.61 -12.35
CA TYR A 79 -2.64 -18.25 -12.92
C TYR A 79 -2.85 -19.76 -13.11
N LYS A 80 -3.43 -20.43 -12.11
CA LYS A 80 -3.76 -21.87 -12.21
C LYS A 80 -4.80 -22.18 -13.28
N LYS A 81 -5.67 -21.22 -13.58
CA LYS A 81 -6.73 -21.34 -14.60
C LYS A 81 -6.31 -20.77 -15.97
N GLU A 82 -5.02 -20.48 -16.16
CA GLU A 82 -4.45 -19.98 -17.42
C GLU A 82 -4.99 -18.60 -17.87
N PHE A 83 -5.58 -17.82 -16.97
CA PHE A 83 -6.03 -16.45 -17.25
C PHE A 83 -4.86 -15.45 -17.08
N GLU A 84 -3.92 -15.47 -18.02
CA GLU A 84 -2.67 -14.70 -17.93
C GLU A 84 -2.89 -13.18 -17.82
N THR A 85 -3.75 -12.59 -18.67
CA THR A 85 -4.01 -11.14 -18.66
C THR A 85 -4.56 -10.64 -17.32
N LEU A 86 -5.54 -11.35 -16.77
CA LEU A 86 -6.14 -11.01 -15.48
C LEU A 86 -5.12 -11.13 -14.35
N THR A 87 -4.27 -12.16 -14.41
CA THR A 87 -3.18 -12.37 -13.45
C THR A 87 -2.24 -11.16 -13.39
N TYR A 88 -1.82 -10.64 -14.55
CA TYR A 88 -0.98 -9.43 -14.61
C TYR A 88 -1.70 -8.18 -14.12
N ILE A 89 -3.01 -8.04 -14.37
CA ILE A 89 -3.81 -6.91 -13.87
C ILE A 89 -3.83 -6.90 -12.34
N PHE A 90 -4.07 -8.05 -11.69
CA PHE A 90 -4.11 -8.13 -10.23
C PHE A 90 -2.74 -7.87 -9.58
N LEU A 91 -1.67 -8.40 -10.16
CA LEU A 91 -0.33 -8.11 -9.65
C LEU A 91 0.12 -6.67 -9.92
N GLY A 92 -0.18 -6.14 -11.11
CA GLY A 92 0.09 -4.74 -11.45
C GLY A 92 -0.66 -3.78 -10.53
N SER A 93 -1.92 -4.08 -10.23
CA SER A 93 -2.72 -3.35 -9.24
C SER A 93 -2.09 -3.39 -7.84
N SER A 94 -1.59 -4.56 -7.42
CA SER A 94 -0.88 -4.70 -6.13
C SER A 94 0.38 -3.84 -6.06
N LEU A 95 1.17 -3.82 -7.14
CA LEU A 95 2.35 -2.97 -7.24
C LEU A 95 1.97 -1.49 -7.20
N PHE A 96 0.93 -1.09 -7.93
CA PHE A 96 0.43 0.28 -7.95
C PHE A 96 -0.04 0.74 -6.57
N ILE A 97 -0.82 -0.08 -5.86
CA ILE A 97 -1.24 0.17 -4.47
C ILE A 97 -0.01 0.34 -3.57
N SER A 98 1.01 -0.50 -3.73
CA SER A 98 2.24 -0.41 -2.92
C SER A 98 2.99 0.90 -3.16
N ILE A 99 3.09 1.35 -4.42
CA ILE A 99 3.69 2.63 -4.77
C ILE A 99 2.91 3.79 -4.15
N LEU A 100 1.58 3.76 -4.22
CA LEU A 100 0.73 4.77 -3.57
C LEU A 100 0.91 4.80 -2.06
N ALA A 101 0.99 3.63 -1.41
CA ALA A 101 1.26 3.53 0.02
C ALA A 101 2.64 4.12 0.38
N PHE A 102 3.65 3.87 -0.45
CA PHE A 102 4.98 4.46 -0.28
C PHE A 102 4.97 5.98 -0.44
N LEU A 103 4.33 6.51 -1.48
CA LEU A 103 4.19 7.95 -1.66
C LEU A 103 3.44 8.61 -0.50
N ALA A 104 2.34 8.00 -0.05
CA ALA A 104 1.59 8.46 1.10
C ALA A 104 2.45 8.47 2.37
N SER A 105 3.24 7.42 2.63
CA SER A 105 4.16 7.38 3.78
C SER A 105 5.16 8.53 3.76
N ASN A 106 5.78 8.80 2.61
CA ASN A 106 6.76 9.87 2.47
C ASN A 106 6.13 11.25 2.67
N LEU A 107 4.92 11.47 2.14
CA LEU A 107 4.21 12.74 2.34
C LEU A 107 3.90 12.96 3.81
N ILE A 108 3.35 11.97 4.50
CA ILE A 108 3.02 12.06 5.92
C ILE A 108 4.29 12.32 6.74
N ILE A 109 5.38 11.61 6.46
CA ILE A 109 6.66 11.82 7.15
C ILE A 109 7.25 13.19 6.85
N SER A 110 7.11 13.73 5.62
CA SER A 110 7.69 15.03 5.26
C SER A 110 7.00 16.23 5.91
N LEU A 111 5.73 16.05 6.30
CA LEU A 111 4.92 17.11 6.92
C LEU A 111 5.07 17.17 8.45
N ASN A 112 5.82 16.23 9.04
CA ASN A 112 5.93 16.02 10.49
C ASN A 112 7.37 15.89 10.95
#